data_AF-A0A0C3IRG3-F1
#
_entry.id   AF-A0A0C3IRG3-F1
#
_cell.length_a   1.000
_cell.length_b   1.000
_cell.length_c   1.000
_cell.angle_alpha   90.00
_cell.angle_beta   90.00
_cell.angle_gamma   90.00
#
_symmetry.space_group_name_H-M   'P 1'
#
loop_
_entity.id
_entity.type
_entity.pdbx_description
1 polymer ?
#
loop_
_entity_poly.entity_id
_entity_poly.type
_entity_poly.pdbx_seq_one_letter_code
_entity_poly.pdbx_strand_id
1 'polypeptide(L)'
;MKFNDIVIGIAFILIGALAVFQARTFPAMPGQMVGPSTFPTIIGCGFLVGGAILIAKYILAGEAAPLLVANQGWLKKKRVLGFLLLMLGSLVFAIWIEEIGFVPGGIILALALLWLEGYRQPLILGCAALFVVVVYYLLSQQLNVPLPAGPFI
;
A
#
# COMPACT_ATOMS: atom_id res chain seq x y z
N MET A 1 1.48 -8.48 18.49
CA MET A 1 2.40 -7.55 19.17
C MET A 1 2.14 -6.16 18.59
N LYS A 2 1.84 -5.14 19.41
CA LYS A 2 1.80 -3.75 18.93
C LYS A 2 3.20 -3.19 19.14
N PHE A 3 3.93 -2.94 18.06
CA PHE A 3 5.15 -2.15 18.14
C PHE A 3 4.77 -0.72 18.53
N ASN A 4 5.59 -0.07 19.35
CA ASN A 4 5.39 1.33 19.71
C ASN A 4 5.27 2.17 18.44
N ASP A 5 4.27 3.05 18.38
CA ASP A 5 4.01 3.95 17.24
C ASP A 5 5.24 4.82 16.92
N ILE A 6 6.10 5.12 17.91
CA ILE A 6 7.41 5.74 17.69
C ILE A 6 8.31 4.84 16.83
N VAL A 7 8.43 3.56 17.16
CA VAL A 7 9.32 2.62 16.45
C VAL A 7 8.85 2.45 15.01
N ILE A 8 7.53 2.30 14.80
CA ILE A 8 6.94 2.25 13.46
C ILE A 8 7.17 3.57 12.73
N GLY A 9 6.96 4.70 13.40
CA GLY A 9 7.15 6.03 12.82
C GLY A 9 8.59 6.30 12.40
N ILE A 10 9.58 5.93 13.23
CA ILE A 10 11.01 6.02 12.90
C ILE A 10 11.32 5.13 11.70
N ALA A 11 10.84 3.88 11.69
CA ALA A 11 11.06 2.97 10.57
C ALA A 11 10.50 3.55 9.26
N PHE A 12 9.29 4.13 9.30
CA PHE A 12 8.67 4.78 8.16
C PHE A 12 9.48 5.98 7.67
N ILE A 13 9.96 6.82 8.59
CA ILE A 13 10.82 7.96 8.24
C ILE A 13 12.12 7.49 7.59
N LEU A 14 12.78 6.47 8.14
CA LEU A 14 14.02 5.94 7.60
C LEU A 14 13.83 5.35 6.21
N ILE A 15 12.82 4.50 6.01
CA ILE A 15 12.51 3.89 4.71
C ILE A 15 12.12 4.98 3.70
N GLY A 16 11.28 5.94 4.10
CA GLY A 16 10.86 7.05 3.25
C GLY A 16 12.03 7.95 2.83
N ALA A 17 12.91 8.29 3.76
CA ALA A 17 14.13 9.06 3.49
C ALA A 17 15.05 8.32 2.51
N LEU A 18 15.25 7.02 2.73
CA LEU A 18 16.10 6.19 1.88
C LEU A 18 15.51 6.07 0.47
N ALA A 19 14.20 5.89 0.35
CA ALA A 19 13.50 5.88 -0.93
C ALA A 19 13.66 7.20 -1.70
N VAL A 20 13.46 8.35 -1.05
CA VAL A 20 13.66 9.67 -1.66
C VAL A 20 15.12 9.89 -2.04
N PHE A 21 16.07 9.48 -1.20
CA PHE A 21 17.49 9.61 -1.48
C PHE A 21 17.89 8.77 -2.70
N GLN A 22 17.43 7.52 -2.75
CA GLN A 22 17.71 6.61 -3.87
C GLN A 22 17.06 7.10 -5.17
N ALA A 23 15.87 7.69 -5.09
CA ALA A 23 15.18 8.24 -6.26
C ALA A 23 16.02 9.30 -6.99
N ARG A 24 16.89 10.03 -6.28
CA ARG A 24 17.76 11.06 -6.86
C ARG A 24 18.87 10.50 -7.75
N THR A 25 19.21 9.23 -7.60
CA THR A 25 20.25 8.61 -8.44
C THR A 25 19.69 8.12 -9.78
N PHE A 26 18.38 8.20 -9.98
CA PHE A 26 17.77 7.72 -11.21
C PHE A 26 18.03 8.70 -12.36
N PRO A 27 18.39 8.20 -13.56
CA PRO A 27 18.65 9.05 -14.70
C PRO A 27 17.37 9.78 -15.11
N ALA A 28 17.50 11.07 -15.44
CA ALA A 28 16.40 11.83 -16.02
C ALA A 28 16.07 11.29 -17.41
N MET A 29 14.78 11.11 -17.72
CA MET A 29 14.31 10.74 -19.06
C MET A 29 14.04 12.02 -19.87
N PRO A 30 14.83 12.32 -20.92
CA PRO A 30 14.61 13.50 -21.74
C PRO A 30 13.26 13.42 -22.44
N GLY A 31 12.45 14.49 -22.36
CA GLY A 31 11.15 14.58 -23.04
C GLY A 31 9.93 14.07 -22.25
N GLN A 32 10.09 13.64 -20.99
CA GLN A 32 8.98 13.20 -20.15
C GLN A 32 8.90 14.04 -18.86
N MET A 33 7.71 14.61 -18.56
CA MET A 33 7.50 15.42 -17.35
C MET A 33 7.54 14.59 -16.06
N VAL A 34 7.23 13.29 -16.17
CA VAL A 34 7.20 12.34 -15.04
C VAL A 34 8.32 11.34 -15.25
N GLY A 35 9.40 11.50 -14.48
CA GLY A 35 10.57 10.63 -14.53
C GLY A 35 10.48 9.44 -13.56
N PRO A 36 11.42 8.48 -13.65
CA PRO A 36 11.47 7.29 -12.80
C PRO A 36 11.55 7.59 -11.29
N SER A 37 12.06 8.76 -10.94
CA SER A 37 12.21 9.23 -9.56
C SER A 37 10.89 9.69 -8.93
N THR A 38 9.87 9.99 -9.73
CA THR A 38 8.62 10.63 -9.25
C THR A 38 7.86 9.73 -8.30
N PHE A 39 7.66 8.47 -8.67
CA PHE A 39 6.89 7.51 -7.87
C PHE A 39 7.58 7.18 -6.53
N PRO A 40 8.88 6.79 -6.49
CA PRO A 40 9.58 6.59 -5.22
C PRO A 40 9.60 7.84 -4.33
N THR A 41 9.69 9.04 -4.93
CA THR A 41 9.70 10.29 -4.18
C THR A 41 8.34 10.55 -3.51
N ILE A 42 7.24 10.39 -4.24
CA ILE A 42 5.88 10.60 -3.68
C ILE A 42 5.61 9.62 -2.53
N ILE A 43 5.90 8.33 -2.74
CA ILE A 43 5.70 7.32 -1.69
C ILE A 43 6.61 7.59 -0.49
N GLY A 44 7.89 7.91 -0.75
CA GLY A 44 8.83 8.23 0.31
C GLY A 44 8.41 9.44 1.13
N CYS A 45 7.90 10.50 0.50
CA CYS A 45 7.29 11.65 1.18
C CYS A 45 6.07 11.24 2.02
N GLY A 46 5.19 10.38 1.48
CA GLY A 46 4.06 9.83 2.24
C GLY A 46 4.51 9.08 3.50
N PHE A 47 5.58 8.29 3.41
CA PHE A 47 6.16 7.57 4.56
C PHE A 47 6.80 8.53 5.57
N LEU A 48 7.51 9.55 5.12
CA LEU A 48 8.07 10.60 5.98
C LEU A 48 6.96 11.31 6.78
N VAL A 49 5.91 11.76 6.09
CA VAL A 49 4.77 12.45 6.72
C VAL A 49 4.01 11.51 7.65
N GLY A 50 3.69 10.30 7.20
CA GLY A 50 2.99 9.30 8.01
C GLY A 50 3.76 8.92 9.27
N GLY A 51 5.08 8.71 9.15
CA GLY A 51 5.94 8.41 10.29
C GLY A 51 6.04 9.58 11.28
N ALA A 52 6.14 10.81 10.78
CA ALA A 52 6.11 12.01 11.63
C ALA A 52 4.78 12.16 12.38
N ILE A 53 3.65 11.88 11.72
CA ILE A 53 2.32 11.90 12.35
C ILE A 53 2.23 10.83 13.45
N LEU A 54 2.73 9.61 13.23
CA LEU A 54 2.73 8.55 14.25
C LEU A 54 3.53 8.96 15.49
N ILE A 55 4.73 9.53 15.30
CA ILE A 55 5.56 10.02 16.41
C ILE A 55 4.87 11.18 17.14
N ALA A 56 4.32 12.15 16.40
CA ALA A 56 3.62 13.29 16.98
C ALA A 56 2.42 12.84 17.81
N LYS A 57 1.61 11.91 17.29
CA LYS A 57 0.47 11.34 18.02
C LYS A 57 0.89 10.65 19.30
N TYR A 58 1.99 9.89 19.27
CA TYR A 58 2.51 9.24 20.46
C TYR A 58 2.94 10.27 21.53
N ILE A 59 3.69 11.30 21.14
CA ILE A 59 4.15 12.35 22.05
C ILE A 59 2.95 13.11 22.65
N LEU A 60 1.96 13.45 21.82
CA LEU A 60 0.75 14.16 22.23
C LEU A 60 -0.18 13.32 23.12
N ALA A 61 -0.21 12.00 22.92
CA ALA A 61 -1.01 11.10 23.74
C ALA A 61 -0.46 10.98 25.18
N GLY A 62 0.80 11.36 25.42
CA GLY A 62 1.43 11.28 26.74
C GLY A 62 1.50 9.84 27.30
N GLU A 63 1.21 8.84 26.47
CA GLU A 63 1.22 7.45 26.87
C GLU A 63 2.67 7.01 27.03
N ALA A 64 3.11 6.81 28.27
CA ALA A 64 4.27 5.99 28.60
C ALA A 64 3.92 4.51 28.32
N ALA A 65 3.56 4.21 27.07
CA ALA A 65 3.23 2.87 26.65
C ALA A 65 4.53 2.06 26.54
N PRO A 66 4.58 0.83 27.09
CA PRO A 66 5.78 0.00 27.01
C PRO A 66 6.13 -0.27 25.54
N LEU A 67 7.44 -0.33 25.24
CA LEU A 67 8.01 -0.52 23.88
C LEU A 67 7.41 -1.73 23.12
N LEU A 68 6.90 -2.71 23.87
CA LEU A 68 6.20 -3.89 23.38
C LEU A 68 4.92 -4.11 24.19
N VAL A 69 3.78 -3.69 23.68
CA VAL A 69 2.48 -4.16 24.20
C VAL A 69 2.16 -5.47 23.47
N ALA A 70 2.23 -6.59 24.20
CA ALA A 70 1.84 -7.90 23.70
C ALA A 70 0.32 -7.93 23.42
N ASN A 71 -0.09 -7.41 22.26
CA ASN A 71 -1.46 -7.52 21.82
C ASN A 71 -1.76 -8.98 21.44
N GLN A 72 -2.40 -9.71 22.35
CA GLN A 72 -2.80 -11.12 22.20
C GLN A 72 -3.76 -11.35 21.02
N GLY A 73 -4.28 -10.28 20.39
CA GLY A 73 -5.14 -10.35 19.20
C GLY A 73 -4.45 -10.67 17.87
N TRP A 74 -3.11 -10.67 17.80
CA TRP A 74 -2.37 -10.96 16.56
C TRP A 74 -2.39 -12.43 16.14
N LEU A 75 -2.45 -13.35 17.10
CA LEU A 75 -2.52 -14.80 16.88
C LEU A 75 -3.96 -15.32 16.73
N LYS A 76 -4.94 -14.42 16.53
CA LYS A 76 -6.30 -14.87 16.22
C LYS A 76 -6.30 -15.59 14.87
N LYS A 77 -6.65 -16.88 14.87
CA LYS A 77 -6.71 -17.75 13.67
C LYS A 77 -7.31 -17.05 12.44
N LYS A 78 -8.36 -16.25 12.62
CA LYS A 78 -9.03 -15.49 11.54
C LYS A 78 -8.11 -14.48 10.84
N ARG A 79 -7.26 -13.77 11.59
CA ARG A 79 -6.36 -12.73 11.03
C ARG A 79 -5.14 -13.36 10.37
N VAL A 80 -4.62 -14.45 10.92
CA VAL A 80 -3.55 -15.24 10.27
C VAL A 80 -4.05 -15.85 8.96
N LEU A 81 -5.26 -16.39 8.94
CA LEU A 81 -5.88 -16.89 7.71
C LEU A 81 -6.11 -15.78 6.69
N GLY A 82 -6.56 -14.60 7.12
CA GLY A 82 -6.68 -13.43 6.26
C GLY A 82 -5.34 -13.04 5.64
N PHE A 83 -4.26 -12.98 6.42
CA PHE A 83 -2.90 -12.71 5.92
C PHE A 83 -2.39 -13.78 4.95
N LEU A 84 -2.66 -15.06 5.22
CA LEU A 84 -2.27 -16.15 4.33
C LEU A 84 -3.04 -16.08 2.99
N LEU A 85 -4.36 -15.82 3.06
CA LEU A 85 -5.21 -15.65 1.89
C LEU A 85 -4.85 -14.40 1.09
N LEU A 86 -4.47 -13.31 1.76
CA LEU A 86 -3.89 -12.12 1.16
C LEU A 86 -2.67 -12.48 0.32
N MET A 87 -1.70 -13.16 0.94
CA MET A 87 -0.44 -13.50 0.30
C MET A 87 -0.67 -14.47 -0.88
N LEU A 88 -1.40 -15.56 -0.66
CA LEU A 88 -1.74 -16.53 -1.71
C LEU A 88 -2.60 -15.90 -2.82
N GLY A 89 -3.61 -15.12 -2.46
CA GLY A 89 -4.48 -14.44 -3.42
C GLY A 89 -3.72 -13.45 -4.29
N SER A 90 -2.75 -12.72 -3.72
CA SER A 90 -1.87 -11.83 -4.49
C SER A 90 -0.93 -12.58 -5.42
N LEU A 91 -0.42 -13.75 -5.02
CA LEU A 91 0.40 -14.61 -5.87
C LEU A 91 -0.41 -15.20 -7.02
N VAL A 92 -1.62 -15.70 -6.73
CA VAL A 92 -2.53 -16.22 -7.75
C VAL A 92 -2.91 -15.12 -8.73
N PHE A 93 -3.23 -13.93 -8.24
CA PHE A 93 -3.49 -12.77 -9.10
C PHE A 93 -2.29 -12.42 -9.97
N ALA A 94 -1.08 -12.39 -9.42
CA ALA A 94 0.13 -12.08 -10.19
C ALA A 94 0.39 -13.09 -11.32
N ILE A 95 0.05 -14.37 -11.13
CA ILE A 95 0.20 -15.41 -12.17
C ILE A 95 -0.83 -15.21 -13.30
N TRP A 96 -2.05 -14.80 -12.96
CA TRP A 96 -3.18 -14.71 -13.90
C TRP A 96 -3.45 -13.28 -14.40
N ILE A 97 -2.56 -12.32 -14.07
CA ILE A 97 -2.79 -10.90 -14.33
C ILE A 97 -2.89 -10.57 -15.82
N GLU A 98 -2.15 -11.31 -16.66
CA GLU A 98 -2.16 -11.12 -18.11
C GLU A 98 -3.48 -11.59 -18.74
N GLU A 99 -4.09 -12.64 -18.21
CA GLU A 99 -5.36 -13.20 -18.70
C GLU A 99 -6.57 -12.42 -18.19
N ILE A 100 -6.55 -12.02 -16.91
CA ILE A 100 -7.68 -11.36 -16.26
C ILE A 100 -7.69 -9.86 -16.55
N GLY A 101 -6.51 -9.23 -16.57
CA GLY A 101 -6.35 -7.78 -16.59
C GLY A 101 -6.27 -7.16 -15.21
N PHE A 102 -5.54 -6.05 -15.12
CA PHE A 102 -5.23 -5.35 -13.88
C PHE A 102 -6.48 -4.82 -13.17
N VAL A 103 -7.41 -4.21 -13.90
CA VAL A 103 -8.62 -3.60 -13.33
C VAL A 103 -9.55 -4.65 -12.71
N PRO A 104 -10.05 -5.66 -13.46
CA PRO A 104 -10.97 -6.63 -12.88
C PRO A 104 -10.31 -7.47 -11.79
N GLY A 105 -9.08 -7.95 -11.99
CA GLY A 105 -8.42 -8.75 -10.97
C GLY A 105 -7.99 -7.94 -9.73
N GLY A 106 -7.59 -6.69 -9.91
CA GLY A 106 -7.31 -5.76 -8.82
C GLY A 106 -8.55 -5.43 -7.98
N ILE A 107 -9.71 -5.22 -8.62
CA ILE A 107 -10.99 -5.02 -7.93
C ILE A 107 -11.37 -6.29 -7.14
N ILE A 108 -11.34 -7.46 -7.78
CA ILE A 108 -11.68 -8.73 -7.12
C ILE A 108 -10.80 -8.96 -5.90
N LEU A 109 -9.49 -8.76 -6.06
CA LEU A 109 -8.53 -8.89 -4.97
C LEU A 109 -8.89 -7.90 -3.87
N ALA A 110 -8.94 -6.59 -4.15
CA ALA A 110 -9.24 -5.56 -3.15
C ALA A 110 -10.57 -5.80 -2.39
N LEU A 111 -11.62 -6.21 -3.09
CA LEU A 111 -12.91 -6.54 -2.49
C LEU A 111 -12.81 -7.78 -1.60
N ALA A 112 -12.14 -8.84 -2.05
CA ALA A 112 -11.92 -10.04 -1.25
C ALA A 112 -11.16 -9.72 0.05
N LEU A 113 -10.19 -8.80 -0.01
CA LEU A 113 -9.43 -8.36 1.17
C LEU A 113 -10.31 -7.63 2.18
N LEU A 114 -11.07 -6.64 1.71
CA LEU A 114 -11.99 -5.89 2.57
C LEU A 114 -13.03 -6.81 3.20
N TRP A 115 -13.50 -7.80 2.43
CA TRP A 115 -14.49 -8.76 2.91
C TRP A 115 -13.92 -9.70 3.97
N LEU A 116 -12.66 -10.13 3.83
CA LEU A 116 -11.92 -10.93 4.80
C LEU A 116 -11.68 -10.19 6.12
N GLU A 117 -11.39 -8.89 6.06
CA GLU A 117 -11.28 -8.02 7.24
C GLU A 117 -12.65 -7.65 7.84
N GLY A 118 -13.76 -8.04 7.18
CA GLY A 118 -15.12 -7.86 7.67
C GLY A 118 -15.78 -6.53 7.24
N TYR A 119 -15.12 -5.74 6.40
CA TYR A 119 -15.71 -4.52 5.83
C TYR A 119 -16.70 -4.89 4.72
N ARG A 120 -17.98 -4.66 4.97
CA ARG A 120 -19.09 -4.99 4.06
C ARG A 120 -19.90 -3.79 3.59
N GLN A 121 -19.51 -2.59 4.00
CA GLN A 121 -20.23 -1.39 3.64
C GLN A 121 -20.06 -1.11 2.14
N PRO A 122 -21.15 -0.93 1.38
CA PRO A 122 -21.08 -0.77 -0.07
C PRO A 122 -20.29 0.47 -0.47
N LEU A 123 -20.29 1.51 0.36
CA LEU A 123 -19.47 2.70 0.16
C LEU A 123 -17.97 2.37 0.19
N ILE A 124 -17.51 1.59 1.17
CA ILE A 124 -16.10 1.18 1.28
C ILE A 124 -15.69 0.32 0.07
N LEU A 125 -16.55 -0.63 -0.30
CA LEU A 125 -16.32 -1.50 -1.46
C LEU A 125 -16.28 -0.70 -2.78
N GLY A 126 -17.18 0.27 -2.94
CA GLY A 126 -17.21 1.16 -4.09
C GLY A 126 -15.99 2.08 -4.16
N CYS A 127 -15.56 2.65 -3.02
CA CYS A 127 -14.34 3.44 -2.94
C CYS A 127 -13.10 2.61 -3.30
N ALA A 128 -13.03 1.35 -2.87
CA ALA A 128 -11.91 0.47 -3.20
C ALA A 128 -11.87 0.12 -4.69
N ALA A 129 -13.02 -0.17 -5.30
CA ALA A 129 -13.11 -0.41 -6.73
C ALA A 129 -12.69 0.84 -7.54
N LEU A 130 -13.19 2.02 -7.14
CA LEU A 130 -12.80 3.30 -7.73
C LEU A 130 -11.30 3.54 -7.60
N PHE A 131 -10.72 3.25 -6.43
CA PHE A 131 -9.30 3.40 -6.19
C PHE A 131 -8.46 2.54 -7.15
N VAL A 132 -8.85 1.29 -7.42
CA VAL A 132 -8.15 0.43 -8.39
C VAL A 132 -8.17 1.06 -9.79
N VAL A 133 -9.31 1.60 -10.22
CA VAL A 133 -9.43 2.28 -11.53
C VAL A 133 -8.56 3.53 -11.60
N VAL A 134 -8.54 4.35 -10.54
CA VAL A 134 -7.70 5.55 -10.47
C VAL A 134 -6.22 5.16 -10.54
N VAL A 135 -5.80 4.12 -9.82
CA VAL A 135 -4.42 3.61 -9.89
C VAL A 135 -4.07 3.12 -11.29
N TYR A 136 -4.96 2.36 -11.93
CA TYR A 136 -4.75 1.92 -13.32
C TYR A 136 -4.54 3.11 -14.26
N TYR A 137 -5.39 4.13 -14.17
CA TYR A 137 -5.30 5.33 -15.01
C TYR A 137 -4.00 6.11 -14.74
N LEU A 138 -3.64 6.33 -13.48
CA LEU A 138 -2.39 7.00 -13.12
C LEU A 138 -1.17 6.24 -13.64
N LEU A 139 -1.13 4.92 -13.49
CA LEU A 139 0.03 4.12 -13.92
C LEU A 139 0.12 4.02 -15.45
N SER A 140 -1.01 3.80 -16.13
CA SER A 140 -1.05 3.66 -17.59
C SER A 140 -0.84 5.00 -18.31
N GLN A 141 -1.54 6.06 -17.91
CA GLN A 141 -1.52 7.34 -18.62
C GLN A 141 -0.42 8.27 -18.12
N GLN A 142 -0.19 8.33 -16.80
CA GLN A 142 0.77 9.28 -16.25
C GLN A 142 2.20 8.71 -16.23
N LEU A 143 2.33 7.39 -16.03
CA LEU A 143 3.63 6.72 -15.90
C LEU A 143 3.98 5.83 -17.10
N ASN A 144 3.09 5.70 -18.09
CA ASN A 144 3.26 4.87 -19.29
C ASN A 144 3.67 3.42 -18.98
N VAL A 145 3.23 2.89 -17.84
CA VAL A 145 3.51 1.51 -17.46
C VAL A 145 2.54 0.62 -18.25
N PRO A 146 3.03 -0.33 -19.07
CA PRO A 146 2.17 -1.25 -19.81
C PRO A 146 1.53 -2.22 -18.83
N LEU A 147 0.36 -1.85 -18.32
CA LEU A 147 -0.47 -2.71 -17.49
C LEU A 147 -1.39 -3.52 -18.40
N PRO A 148 -1.50 -4.85 -18.20
CA PRO A 148 -2.44 -5.67 -18.94
C PRO A 148 -3.85 -5.16 -18.66
N ALA A 149 -4.51 -4.59 -19.68
CA ALA A 149 -5.89 -4.15 -19.58
C ALA A 149 -6.85 -5.35 -19.40
N GLY A 150 -6.41 -6.55 -19.80
CA GLY A 150 -7.22 -7.76 -19.90
C GLY A 150 -8.03 -7.77 -21.19
N PRO A 151 -8.81 -8.83 -21.45
CA PRO A 151 -9.58 -8.99 -22.68
C PRO A 151 -10.85 -8.11 -22.74
N PHE A 152 -11.18 -7.39 -21.66
CA PHE A 152 -12.43 -6.64 -21.51
C PHE A 152 -12.28 -5.11 -21.60
N ILE A 153 -11.07 -4.60 -21.85
CA ILE A 153 -10.72 -3.18 -22.04
C ILE A 153 -9.66 -3.10 -23.13
#